data_AF-A0A6B3HDH0-F1
#
_entry.id   AF-A0A6B3HDH0-F1
#
_cell.length_a   1.000
_cell.length_b   1.000
_cell.length_c   1.000
_cell.angle_alpha   90.00
_cell.angle_beta   90.00
_cell.angle_gamma   90.00
#
_symmetry.space_group_name_H-M   'P 1'
#
loop_
_entity.id
_entity.type
_entity.pdbx_description
1 polymer ?
#
loop_
_entity_poly.entity_id
_entity_poly.type
_entity_poly.pdbx_seq_one_letter_code
_entity_poly.pdbx_strand_id
1 'polypeptide(L)' 'FMGRTIDETYAGMQLVHVRLRAVDRRINEVQGSLARLGSNVAPDDLAAAQNEVWVLQQYAQSLRAKGADAL' A
#
# COMPACT_ATOMS: atom_id res chain seq x y z
N PHE A 1 -25.70 21.44 -8.19
CA PHE A 1 -24.44 21.55 -7.42
C PHE A 1 -24.16 20.35 -6.53
N MET A 2 -25.17 19.66 -5.95
CA MET A 2 -24.97 18.47 -5.10
C MET A 2 -24.30 17.25 -5.79
N GLY A 3 -24.54 17.05 -7.09
CA GLY A 3 -24.01 15.89 -7.83
C GLY A 3 -22.48 15.83 -7.90
N ARG A 4 -21.81 16.99 -8.06
CA ARG A 4 -20.34 17.06 -8.15
C ARG A 4 -19.66 16.57 -6.87
N THR A 5 -20.19 16.92 -5.71
CA THR A 5 -19.63 16.51 -4.41
C THR A 5 -19.80 15.00 -4.15
N ILE A 6 -20.91 14.43 -4.62
CA ILE A 6 -21.16 12.98 -4.55
C ILE A 6 -20.18 12.23 -5.45
N ASP A 7 -19.97 12.72 -6.68
CA ASP A 7 -19.02 12.16 -7.64
C ASP A 7 -17.58 12.23 -7.12
N GLU A 8 -17.17 13.36 -6.53
CA GLU A 8 -15.84 13.56 -5.95
C GLU A 8 -15.59 12.62 -4.77
N THR A 9 -16.58 12.45 -3.88
CA THR A 9 -16.48 11.53 -2.74
C THR A 9 -16.40 10.08 -3.21
N TYR A 10 -17.24 9.69 -4.17
CA TYR A 10 -17.22 8.35 -4.74
C TYR A 10 -15.88 8.07 -5.45
N ALA A 11 -15.41 9.00 -6.28
CA ALA A 11 -14.13 8.89 -6.98
C ALA A 11 -12.95 8.77 -5.99
N GLY A 12 -12.95 9.57 -4.92
CA GLY A 12 -11.95 9.49 -3.86
C GLY A 12 -11.91 8.10 -3.21
N MET A 13 -13.07 7.54 -2.88
CA MET A 13 -13.16 6.19 -2.32
C MET A 13 -12.72 5.10 -3.30
N GLN A 14 -13.07 5.21 -4.59
CA GLN A 14 -12.58 4.27 -5.60
C GLN A 14 -11.05 4.32 -5.73
N LEU A 15 -10.47 5.53 -5.69
CA LEU A 15 -9.03 5.70 -5.73
C LEU A 15 -8.33 5.10 -4.51
N VAL A 16 -8.91 5.25 -3.31
CA VAL A 16 -8.44 4.58 -2.08
C VAL A 16 -8.43 3.06 -2.25
N HIS A 17 -9.50 2.48 -2.82
CA HIS A 17 -9.56 1.03 -3.06
C HIS A 17 -8.50 0.55 -4.06
N VAL A 18 -8.29 1.29 -5.15
CA VAL A 18 -7.21 1.00 -6.11
C VAL A 18 -5.86 1.07 -5.41
N ARG A 19 -5.66 2.07 -4.56
CA ARG A 19 -4.41 2.28 -3.84
C ARG A 19 -4.13 1.17 -2.83
N LEU A 20 -5.15 0.73 -2.07
CA LEU A 20 -5.03 -0.41 -1.17
C LEU A 20 -4.64 -1.69 -1.91
N ARG A 21 -5.26 -1.98 -3.06
CA ARG A 21 -4.89 -3.13 -3.89
C ARG A 21 -3.45 -3.05 -4.40
N ALA A 22 -3.00 -1.87 -4.79
CA ALA A 22 -1.62 -1.66 -5.21
C ALA A 22 -0.62 -1.89 -4.06
N VAL A 23 -0.96 -1.44 -2.84
CA VAL A 23 -0.16 -1.68 -1.64
C VAL A 23 -0.08 -3.16 -1.31
N ASP A 24 -1.21 -3.87 -1.29
CA ASP A 24 -1.24 -5.31 -1.02
C ASP A 24 -0.41 -6.10 -2.04
N ARG A 25 -0.53 -5.73 -3.33
CA ARG A 25 0.30 -6.30 -4.39
C ARG A 25 1.79 -6.07 -4.14
N ARG A 26 2.18 -4.85 -3.77
CA ARG A 26 3.59 -4.52 -3.52
C ARG A 26 4.16 -5.31 -2.34
N ILE A 27 3.40 -5.45 -1.26
CA ILE A 27 3.80 -6.26 -0.10
C ILE A 27 4.05 -7.71 -0.54
N ASN A 28 3.14 -8.30 -1.31
CA ASN A 28 3.28 -9.66 -1.83
C ASN A 28 4.49 -9.80 -2.77
N GLU A 29 4.77 -8.81 -3.61
CA GLU A 29 5.94 -8.80 -4.49
C GLU A 29 7.25 -8.76 -3.71
N VAL A 30 7.35 -7.91 -2.68
CA VAL A 30 8.55 -7.82 -1.81
C VAL A 30 8.78 -9.14 -1.07
N GLN A 31 7.74 -9.68 -0.44
CA GLN A 31 7.83 -10.96 0.27
C GLN A 31 8.17 -12.12 -0.67
N GLY A 32 7.57 -12.17 -1.86
CA GLY A 32 7.88 -13.16 -2.88
C GLY A 32 9.30 -13.04 -3.43
N SER A 33 9.84 -11.82 -3.52
CA SER A 33 11.24 -11.59 -3.88
C SER A 33 12.19 -12.16 -2.84
N LEU A 34 11.95 -11.86 -1.56
CA LEU A 34 12.74 -12.42 -0.45
C LEU A 34 12.66 -13.95 -0.40
N ALA A 35 11.48 -14.52 -0.57
CA ALA A 35 11.28 -15.97 -0.57
C ALA A 35 12.07 -16.67 -1.67
N ARG A 36 12.24 -16.03 -2.85
CA ARG A 36 13.07 -16.55 -3.94
C ARG A 36 14.56 -16.45 -3.67
N LEU A 37 15.01 -15.44 -2.92
CA LEU A 37 16.41 -15.28 -2.54
C LEU A 37 16.83 -16.28 -1.44
N GLY A 38 15.89 -16.71 -0.60
CA GLY A 38 16.10 -17.74 0.41
C GLY A 38 17.20 -17.36 1.40
N SER A 39 18.03 -18.34 1.80
CA SER A 39 19.10 -18.15 2.80
C SER A 39 20.29 -17.32 2.31
N ASN A 40 20.33 -16.92 1.03
CA ASN A 40 21.42 -16.13 0.45
C ASN A 40 21.13 -14.62 0.44
N VAL A 41 20.04 -14.17 1.09
CA VAL A 41 19.71 -12.75 1.15
C VAL A 41 20.75 -11.99 2.00
N ALA A 42 21.25 -10.87 1.50
CA ALA A 42 22.11 -10.01 2.29
C ALA A 42 21.30 -9.44 3.48
N PRO A 43 21.90 -9.30 4.67
CA PRO A 43 21.23 -8.72 5.83
C PRO A 43 20.65 -7.32 5.56
N ASP A 44 21.35 -6.53 4.75
CA ASP A 44 20.93 -5.17 4.37
C ASP A 44 19.69 -5.20 3.46
N ASP A 45 19.63 -6.13 2.50
CA ASP A 45 18.47 -6.30 1.62
C ASP A 45 17.24 -6.77 2.40
N LEU A 46 17.45 -7.65 3.39
CA LEU A 46 16.38 -8.10 4.29
C LEU A 46 15.84 -6.94 5.14
N ALA A 47 16.73 -6.13 5.73
CA ALA A 47 16.33 -4.97 6.53
C ALA A 47 15.59 -3.92 5.69
N ALA A 48 16.06 -3.65 4.46
CA ALA A 48 15.42 -2.73 3.53
C ALA A 48 14.00 -3.21 3.15
N ALA A 49 13.84 -4.49 2.84
CA ALA A 49 12.55 -5.08 2.49
C ALA A 49 11.57 -5.09 3.67
N GLN A 50 12.05 -5.36 4.90
CA GLN A 50 11.23 -5.26 6.11
C GLN A 50 10.76 -3.82 6.36
N ASN A 51 11.64 -2.84 6.19
CA ASN A 51 11.28 -1.42 6.31
C ASN A 51 10.24 -1.02 5.25
N GLU A 52 10.40 -1.45 4.00
CA GLU A 52 9.44 -1.18 2.94
C GLU A 52 8.05 -1.75 3.28
N VAL A 53 7.99 -3.01 3.74
CA VAL A 53 6.73 -3.62 4.18
C VAL A 53 6.08 -2.84 5.31
N TRP A 54 6.87 -2.40 6.28
CA TRP A 54 6.38 -1.61 7.40
C TRP A 54 5.78 -0.26 6.94
N VAL A 55 6.47 0.46 6.06
CA VAL A 55 5.97 1.73 5.49
C VAL A 55 4.67 1.51 4.72
N LEU A 56 4.59 0.43 3.93
CA LEU A 56 3.39 0.09 3.16
C LEU A 56 2.19 -0.24 4.05
N GLN A 57 2.41 -0.98 5.14
CA GLN A 57 1.37 -1.27 6.13
C GLN A 57 0.85 0.01 6.80
N GLN A 58 1.77 0.91 7.17
CA GLN A 58 1.40 2.19 7.76
C GLN A 58 0.60 3.06 6.78
N TYR A 59 0.99 3.07 5.50
CA TYR A 59 0.25 3.79 4.47
C TYR A 59 -1.15 3.20 4.24
N ALA A 60 -1.28 1.88 4.17
CA ALA A 60 -2.58 1.22 4.09
C ALA A 60 -3.47 1.54 5.29
N GLN A 61 -2.90 1.61 6.50
CA GLN A 61 -3.64 2.02 7.69
C GLN A 61 -4.12 3.48 7.59
N SER A 62 -3.28 4.39 7.09
CA SER A 62 -3.68 5.79 6.86
C SER A 62 -4.82 5.90 5.84
N LEU A 63 -4.76 5.15 4.74
CA LEU A 63 -5.82 5.10 3.73
C LEU A 63 -7.14 4.56 4.28
N ARG A 64 -7.09 3.53 5.15
CA ARG A 64 -8.28 2.99 5.81
C ARG A 64 -8.88 3.96 6.84
N ALA A 65 -8.03 4.70 7.55
CA ALA A 65 -8.46 5.61 8.61
C ALA A 65 -8.98 6.96 8.07
N LYS A 66 -8.36 7.49 7.01
CA LYS A 66 -8.64 8.84 6.50
C LYS A 66 -9.27 8.85 5.10
N GLY A 67 -9.39 7.70 4.44
CA GLY A 67 -9.95 7.62 3.09
C GLY A 67 -9.16 8.47 2.10
N ALA A 68 -9.88 9.26 1.30
CA ALA A 68 -9.28 10.10 0.26
C ALA A 68 -8.36 11.20 0.83
N ASP A 69 -8.51 11.58 2.10
CA ASP A 69 -7.67 12.60 2.76
C ASP A 69 -6.22 12.10 3.04
N ALA A 70 -5.96 10.80 2.85
CA ALA A 70 -4.63 10.20 2.95
C ALA A 70 -3.93 9.98 1.60
N LEU A 71 -4.56 10.37 0.49
CA LEU A 71 -3.95 10.34 -0.85
C LEU A 71 -3.04 11.57 -1.05
#